data_AF-A0A918LRU3-F1
#
_entry.id   AF-A0A918LRU3-F1
#
_cell.length_a   1.000
_cell.length_b   1.000
_cell.length_c   1.000
_cell.angle_alpha   90.00
_cell.angle_beta   90.00
_cell.angle_gamma   90.00
#
_symmetry.space_group_name_H-M   'P 1'
#
loop_
_entity.id
_entity.type
_entity.pdbx_description
1 polymer ?
#
loop_
_entity_poly.entity_id
_entity_poly.type
_entity_poly.pdbx_seq_one_letter_code
_entity_poly.pdbx_strand_id
1 'polypeptide(L)'
;MRALIGGTGTGAWELREHDLPTRLGALRIQVMAAGLNRADLYALDGTYRAAGQADGEFTAGMEVAGVVETGSPLAPHLPAGTRVMGITAGAFADYAVCDPRLVVPIPEGLGFERAAALPVGLITEHDALVTQAGFTAGDSVLVIGGTSAIGLIGIRLAKALGAGKVVATTTSEEKRAVLTEAGADVTVNTRTEDLTAAVLTATDGVGATITLDHVGGELFAKVPAATAIGGRIVSIGRLGGSATGLDLDTVAFRRQRIIGTTFSIRTRAELAAVVDALADEVLPAVAEGRITSEPDTVYPPERAPEAADRLRSNGATGKIVLSFADAHTGPAPAPSTRANMFGSIAQIGYVVRDIEESMRNFVDVGIGPWFHLKGVRPDDFTYRGKPSDMVMDVAVANSGDIQIELISPVDDEPSMYRDFLAAGHEGVQHIAYWTDDYQALYDRALAAGFTVGQEGRIGGEDGRFAYLETEHHPGTVIEISDVGGTKRFVFDIIRTASANWDGTRPIQEIDPRLIGGDPAATAEIMEALG
;
A
#
# COMPACT_ATOMS: atom_id res chain seq x y z
N MET A 1 -14.10 11.83 -10.90
CA MET A 1 -13.73 11.90 -9.47
C MET A 1 -13.49 13.35 -9.12
N ARG A 2 -13.94 13.80 -7.94
CA ARG A 2 -13.69 15.16 -7.49
C ARG A 2 -12.23 15.31 -7.10
N ALA A 3 -11.64 16.43 -7.51
CA ALA A 3 -10.27 16.78 -7.17
C ALA A 3 -10.14 18.30 -7.02
N LEU A 4 -9.35 18.74 -6.05
CA LEU A 4 -8.96 20.14 -5.89
C LEU A 4 -7.76 20.43 -6.78
N ILE A 5 -7.97 21.28 -7.79
CA ILE A 5 -6.98 21.63 -8.79
C ILE A 5 -6.36 22.98 -8.45
N GLY A 6 -5.03 23.01 -8.30
CA GLY A 6 -4.21 24.23 -8.19
C GLY A 6 -3.52 24.57 -9.51
N GLY A 7 -2.85 25.73 -9.56
CA GLY A 7 -2.11 26.17 -10.75
C GLY A 7 -2.98 26.75 -11.87
N THR A 8 -4.26 27.03 -11.59
CA THR A 8 -5.24 27.56 -12.55
C THR A 8 -5.08 29.07 -12.82
N GLY A 9 -4.20 29.75 -12.08
CA GLY A 9 -3.99 31.20 -12.14
C GLY A 9 -4.97 32.03 -11.30
N THR A 10 -5.92 31.42 -10.60
CA THR A 10 -6.91 32.13 -9.76
C THR A 10 -6.42 32.42 -8.33
N GLY A 11 -5.34 31.77 -7.89
CA GLY A 11 -4.85 31.85 -6.51
C GLY A 11 -5.68 31.06 -5.50
N ALA A 12 -6.61 30.22 -5.97
CA ALA A 12 -7.43 29.32 -5.17
C ALA A 12 -7.40 27.89 -5.75
N TRP A 13 -7.73 26.90 -4.92
CA TRP A 13 -8.05 25.57 -5.42
C TRP A 13 -9.46 25.54 -5.98
N GLU A 14 -9.62 24.87 -7.12
CA GLU A 14 -10.91 24.68 -7.77
C GLU A 14 -11.31 23.21 -7.70
N LEU A 15 -12.49 22.92 -7.14
CA LEU A 15 -13.04 21.58 -7.14
C LEU A 15 -13.57 21.26 -8.55
N ARG A 16 -12.98 20.26 -9.20
CA ARG A 16 -13.33 19.83 -10.56
C ARG A 16 -13.50 18.32 -10.63
N GLU A 17 -14.25 17.87 -11.63
CA GLU A 17 -14.29 16.46 -12.02
C GLU A 17 -13.06 16.12 -12.88
N HIS A 18 -12.44 14.99 -12.56
CA HIS A 18 -11.26 14.48 -13.26
C HIS A 18 -11.35 12.96 -13.45
N ASP A 19 -10.64 12.45 -14.45
CA ASP A 19 -10.46 11.00 -14.64
C ASP A 19 -9.77 10.36 -13.45
N LEU A 20 -10.10 9.09 -13.18
CA LEU A 20 -9.46 8.31 -12.12
C LEU A 20 -7.97 8.15 -12.40
N PRO A 21 -7.09 8.45 -11.42
CA PRO A 21 -5.66 8.35 -11.63
C PRO A 21 -5.22 6.88 -11.68
N THR A 22 -4.26 6.57 -12.54
CA THR A 22 -3.63 5.24 -12.60
C THR A 22 -2.12 5.38 -12.81
N ARG A 23 -1.35 4.45 -12.22
CA ARG A 23 0.08 4.32 -12.48
C ARG A 23 0.51 2.89 -12.20
N LEU A 24 1.31 2.33 -13.12
CA LEU A 24 1.87 0.99 -12.96
C LEU A 24 2.73 0.90 -11.69
N GLY A 25 2.55 -0.17 -10.91
CA GLY A 25 3.31 -0.44 -9.68
C GLY A 25 2.94 0.44 -8.49
N ALA A 26 2.01 1.38 -8.63
CA ALA A 26 1.50 2.19 -7.54
C ALA A 26 0.21 1.60 -6.95
N LEU A 27 -0.06 1.92 -5.70
CA LEU A 27 -1.38 1.71 -5.10
C LEU A 27 -2.33 2.80 -5.59
N ARG A 28 -3.62 2.46 -5.70
CA ARG A 28 -4.67 3.48 -5.75
C ARG A 28 -5.48 3.43 -4.47
N ILE A 29 -5.59 4.57 -3.80
CA ILE A 29 -6.24 4.72 -2.50
C ILE A 29 -7.55 5.48 -2.71
N GLN A 30 -8.65 4.94 -2.20
CA GLN A 30 -9.88 5.67 -1.90
C GLN A 30 -9.59 6.61 -0.73
N VAL A 31 -9.51 7.90 -1.02
CA VAL A 31 -9.15 8.90 -0.02
C VAL A 31 -10.33 9.13 0.89
N MET A 32 -10.14 8.89 2.19
CA MET A 32 -11.14 9.18 3.21
C MET A 32 -10.88 10.53 3.87
N ALA A 33 -9.61 10.86 4.07
CA ALA A 33 -9.17 12.14 4.60
C ALA A 33 -7.78 12.53 4.07
N ALA A 34 -7.51 13.82 3.96
CA ALA A 34 -6.22 14.36 3.57
C ALA A 34 -5.83 15.54 4.45
N GLY A 35 -4.57 15.57 4.91
CA GLY A 35 -4.08 16.62 5.77
C GLY A 35 -3.57 17.83 5.00
N LEU A 36 -3.89 19.03 5.48
CA LEU A 36 -3.46 20.30 4.90
C LEU A 36 -2.17 20.81 5.53
N ASN A 37 -1.18 21.08 4.68
CA ASN A 37 0.16 21.52 5.06
C ASN A 37 0.46 22.94 4.56
N ARG A 38 1.43 23.60 5.20
CA ARG A 38 1.93 24.90 4.73
C ARG A 38 2.48 24.85 3.30
N ALA A 39 3.12 23.75 2.95
CA ALA A 39 3.64 23.52 1.61
C ALA A 39 2.54 23.47 0.55
N ASP A 40 1.31 23.05 0.88
CA ASP A 40 0.16 23.10 -0.04
C ASP A 40 -0.21 24.55 -0.39
N LEU A 41 -0.16 25.47 0.58
CA LEU A 41 -0.38 26.90 0.33
C LEU A 41 0.73 27.49 -0.53
N TYR A 42 1.99 27.15 -0.25
CA TYR A 42 3.10 27.64 -1.08
C TYR A 42 3.03 27.10 -2.51
N ALA A 43 2.55 25.86 -2.69
CA ALA A 43 2.27 25.29 -4.01
C ALA A 43 1.14 26.04 -4.72
N LEU A 44 0.08 26.37 -3.98
CA LEU A 44 -1.04 27.17 -4.50
C LEU A 44 -0.61 28.57 -4.93
N ASP A 45 0.25 29.22 -4.14
CA ASP A 45 0.79 30.55 -4.42
C ASP A 45 1.91 30.52 -5.50
N GLY A 46 2.29 29.33 -6.00
CA GLY A 46 3.33 29.13 -7.02
C GLY A 46 4.77 29.33 -6.53
N THR A 47 4.98 29.44 -5.22
CA THR A 47 6.30 29.69 -4.60
C THR A 47 7.02 28.41 -4.17
N TYR A 48 6.35 27.27 -4.26
CA TYR A 48 6.87 25.95 -3.92
C TYR A 48 6.41 24.93 -4.95
N ARG A 49 7.26 23.92 -5.20
CA ARG A 49 6.93 22.78 -6.05
C ARG A 49 7.46 21.52 -5.40
N ALA A 50 6.58 20.53 -5.22
CA ALA A 50 7.01 19.21 -4.80
C ALA A 50 7.71 18.48 -5.97
N ALA A 51 8.68 17.62 -5.66
CA ALA A 51 9.32 16.77 -6.65
C ALA A 51 8.28 15.96 -7.44
N GLY A 52 8.31 16.09 -8.77
CA GLY A 52 7.39 15.38 -9.68
C GLY A 52 6.08 16.10 -9.99
N GLN A 53 5.84 17.31 -9.46
CA GLN A 53 4.70 18.14 -9.84
C GLN A 53 4.95 18.84 -11.19
N ALA A 54 4.06 18.63 -12.15
CA ALA A 54 4.13 19.19 -13.50
C ALA A 54 3.97 20.71 -13.53
N ASP A 55 4.39 21.34 -14.63
CA ASP A 55 4.05 22.74 -14.93
C ASP A 55 2.55 22.86 -15.20
N GLY A 56 1.93 23.97 -14.76
CA GLY A 56 0.51 24.24 -15.00
C GLY A 56 -0.41 23.72 -13.91
N GLU A 57 -1.59 23.22 -14.31
CA GLU A 57 -2.61 22.71 -13.38
C GLU A 57 -2.17 21.38 -12.74
N PHE A 58 -2.48 21.21 -11.46
CA PHE A 58 -2.14 20.00 -10.69
C PHE A 58 -3.20 19.68 -9.64
N THR A 59 -3.38 18.40 -9.32
CA THR A 59 -4.14 17.99 -8.14
C THR A 59 -3.36 18.31 -6.87
N ALA A 60 -3.97 19.04 -5.94
CA ALA A 60 -3.34 19.48 -4.70
C ALA A 60 -3.24 18.37 -3.64
N GLY A 61 -2.54 18.64 -2.53
CA GLY A 61 -2.43 17.76 -1.38
C GLY A 61 -1.16 16.90 -1.36
N MET A 62 -0.64 16.65 -0.16
CA MET A 62 0.65 15.97 0.07
C MET A 62 0.57 14.73 0.99
N GLU A 63 -0.54 14.53 1.70
CA GLU A 63 -0.71 13.38 2.59
C GLU A 63 -2.15 12.88 2.60
N VAL A 64 -2.29 11.59 2.84
CA VAL A 64 -3.55 10.86 2.66
C VAL A 64 -3.75 9.84 3.77
N ALA A 65 -5.00 9.62 4.15
CA ALA A 65 -5.48 8.43 4.81
C ALA A 65 -6.70 7.88 4.08
N GLY A 66 -6.74 6.57 3.88
CA GLY A 66 -7.79 5.95 3.10
C GLY A 66 -7.72 4.44 3.04
N VAL A 67 -8.41 3.87 2.05
CA VAL A 67 -8.47 2.43 1.83
C VAL A 67 -7.84 2.10 0.48
N VAL A 68 -6.98 1.08 0.43
CA VAL A 68 -6.43 0.58 -0.84
C VAL A 68 -7.59 0.06 -1.69
N GLU A 69 -7.83 0.67 -2.84
CA GLU A 69 -8.79 0.19 -3.83
C GLU A 69 -8.12 -0.79 -4.80
N THR A 70 -6.94 -0.41 -5.31
CA THR A 70 -6.14 -1.26 -6.18
C THR A 70 -4.77 -1.45 -5.55
N GLY A 71 -4.46 -2.71 -5.25
CA GLY A 71 -3.16 -3.12 -4.72
C GLY A 71 -2.04 -2.96 -5.73
N SER A 72 -0.80 -3.11 -5.26
CA SER A 72 0.40 -3.08 -6.09
C SER A 72 1.14 -4.40 -5.95
N PRO A 73 1.64 -4.99 -7.06
CA PRO A 73 2.49 -6.18 -6.97
C PRO A 73 3.79 -5.91 -6.19
N LEU A 74 4.18 -4.64 -6.02
CA LEU A 74 5.35 -4.24 -5.23
C LEU A 74 5.06 -4.18 -3.71
N ALA A 75 3.79 -4.31 -3.30
CA ALA A 75 3.39 -4.38 -1.89
C ALA A 75 2.24 -5.37 -1.70
N PRO A 76 2.51 -6.68 -1.81
CA PRO A 76 1.49 -7.72 -1.62
C PRO A 76 0.93 -7.74 -0.18
N HIS A 77 1.66 -7.17 0.78
CA HIS A 77 1.23 -7.01 2.17
C HIS A 77 0.18 -5.89 2.36
N LEU A 78 -0.14 -5.10 1.32
CA LEU A 78 -1.19 -4.08 1.31
C LEU A 78 -2.25 -4.41 0.24
N PRO A 79 -3.02 -5.51 0.41
CA PRO A 79 -4.09 -5.85 -0.52
C PRO A 79 -5.21 -4.80 -0.54
N ALA A 80 -6.08 -4.87 -1.54
CA ALA A 80 -7.31 -4.07 -1.57
C ALA A 80 -8.12 -4.27 -0.26
N GLY A 81 -8.74 -3.18 0.22
CA GLY A 81 -9.41 -3.13 1.51
C GLY A 81 -8.51 -2.73 2.69
N THR A 82 -7.18 -2.70 2.52
CA THR A 82 -6.26 -2.30 3.60
C THR A 82 -6.41 -0.81 3.91
N ARG A 83 -6.54 -0.46 5.19
CA ARG A 83 -6.55 0.93 5.66
C ARG A 83 -5.12 1.44 5.75
N VAL A 84 -4.80 2.52 5.05
CA VAL A 84 -3.43 3.03 4.90
C VAL A 84 -3.38 4.54 5.06
N MET A 85 -2.25 5.03 5.59
CA MET A 85 -1.90 6.45 5.61
C MET A 85 -0.52 6.64 4.99
N GLY A 86 -0.24 7.81 4.43
CA GLY A 86 1.06 8.05 3.81
C GLY A 86 1.17 9.41 3.15
N ILE A 87 2.26 9.58 2.40
CA ILE A 87 2.53 10.80 1.64
C ILE A 87 2.40 10.55 0.15
N THR A 88 1.72 11.46 -0.54
CA THR A 88 1.60 11.44 -1.99
C THR A 88 1.20 12.82 -2.51
N ALA A 89 1.62 13.14 -3.73
CA ALA A 89 1.09 14.31 -4.42
C ALA A 89 -0.32 14.00 -4.97
N GLY A 90 -1.21 14.98 -4.93
CA GLY A 90 -2.57 14.83 -5.45
C GLY A 90 -3.55 14.18 -4.47
N ALA A 91 -3.29 14.28 -3.16
CA ALA A 91 -4.13 13.69 -2.12
C ALA A 91 -5.47 14.42 -1.91
N PHE A 92 -5.64 15.64 -2.40
CA PHE A 92 -6.90 16.40 -2.29
C PHE A 92 -7.86 16.02 -3.42
N ALA A 93 -8.24 14.75 -3.45
CA ALA A 93 -9.16 14.17 -4.42
C ALA A 93 -9.85 12.94 -3.82
N ASP A 94 -10.93 12.46 -4.44
CA ASP A 94 -11.60 11.23 -3.99
C ASP A 94 -10.69 10.00 -4.10
N TYR A 95 -9.70 10.02 -5.02
CA TYR A 95 -8.73 8.95 -5.25
C TYR A 95 -7.32 9.50 -5.44
N ALA A 96 -6.32 8.82 -4.87
CA ALA A 96 -4.93 9.17 -5.03
C ALA A 96 -4.07 7.95 -5.38
N VAL A 97 -3.07 8.15 -6.25
CA VAL A 97 -2.06 7.14 -6.59
C VAL A 97 -0.86 7.30 -5.68
N CYS A 98 -0.43 6.21 -5.04
CA CYS A 98 0.63 6.23 -4.03
C CYS A 98 1.74 5.23 -4.36
N ASP A 99 2.98 5.65 -4.11
CA ASP A 99 4.11 4.73 -4.11
C ASP A 99 3.99 3.83 -2.88
N PRO A 100 3.99 2.49 -3.04
CA PRO A 100 3.76 1.58 -1.92
C PRO A 100 4.77 1.72 -0.79
N ARG A 101 5.97 2.25 -1.05
CA ARG A 101 7.00 2.48 -0.02
C ARG A 101 6.77 3.74 0.81
N LEU A 102 5.79 4.57 0.43
CA LEU A 102 5.49 5.84 1.08
C LEU A 102 4.16 5.80 1.85
N VAL A 103 3.63 4.59 2.06
CA VAL A 103 2.40 4.34 2.80
C VAL A 103 2.67 3.29 3.88
N VAL A 104 1.91 3.39 4.96
CA VAL A 104 1.94 2.45 6.08
C VAL A 104 0.50 2.08 6.46
N PRO A 105 0.26 0.89 7.03
CA PRO A 105 -1.05 0.53 7.57
C PRO A 105 -1.51 1.53 8.64
N ILE A 106 -2.80 1.83 8.66
CA ILE A 106 -3.43 2.57 9.77
C ILE A 106 -3.65 1.58 10.92
N PRO A 107 -3.14 1.86 12.14
CA PRO A 107 -3.42 1.04 13.30
C PRO A 107 -4.91 0.85 13.56
N GLU A 108 -5.27 -0.29 14.16
CA GLU A 108 -6.65 -0.56 14.55
C GLU A 108 -7.18 0.53 15.50
N GLY A 109 -8.45 0.94 15.33
CA GLY A 109 -9.08 1.98 16.15
C GLY A 109 -8.71 3.43 15.80
N LEU A 110 -7.65 3.69 15.01
CA LEU A 110 -7.30 5.06 14.59
C LEU A 110 -8.18 5.51 13.41
N GLY A 111 -9.04 6.52 13.60
CA GLY A 111 -9.90 7.08 12.55
C GLY A 111 -9.13 7.76 11.41
N PHE A 112 -9.75 7.89 10.22
CA PHE A 112 -9.08 8.40 9.03
C PHE A 112 -8.63 9.85 9.15
N GLU A 113 -9.40 10.73 9.80
CA GLU A 113 -9.05 12.14 9.95
C GLU A 113 -7.80 12.31 10.83
N ARG A 114 -7.70 11.55 11.92
CA ARG A 114 -6.50 11.51 12.77
C ARG A 114 -5.32 10.87 12.04
N ALA A 115 -5.58 9.79 11.31
CA ALA A 115 -4.55 9.14 10.49
C ALA A 115 -4.00 10.09 9.40
N ALA A 116 -4.85 10.89 8.74
CA ALA A 116 -4.43 11.86 7.72
C ALA A 116 -3.60 13.01 8.31
N ALA A 117 -3.68 13.23 9.63
CA ALA A 117 -2.97 14.31 10.31
C ALA A 117 -1.53 13.97 10.73
N LEU A 118 -1.07 12.75 10.45
CA LEU A 118 0.22 12.21 10.88
C LEU A 118 1.34 12.20 9.82
N PRO A 119 1.14 11.74 8.57
CA PRO A 119 2.23 11.24 7.73
C PRO A 119 3.35 12.26 7.47
N VAL A 120 3.01 13.48 7.02
CA VAL A 120 4.03 14.51 6.77
C VAL A 120 4.77 14.86 8.06
N GLY A 121 4.07 14.95 9.19
CA GLY A 121 4.70 15.30 10.46
C GLY A 121 5.60 14.19 10.99
N LEU A 122 5.14 12.93 10.96
CA LEU A 122 5.94 11.79 11.41
C LEU A 122 7.24 11.67 10.63
N ILE A 123 7.14 11.70 9.30
CA ILE A 123 8.32 11.57 8.43
C ILE A 123 9.23 12.79 8.59
N THR A 124 8.66 14.00 8.73
CA THR A 124 9.44 15.23 8.92
C THR A 124 10.24 15.26 10.20
N GLU A 125 9.57 14.97 11.31
CA GLU A 125 10.19 15.02 12.62
C GLU A 125 11.14 13.84 12.82
N HIS A 126 10.80 12.66 12.30
CA HIS A 126 11.70 11.51 12.37
C HIS A 126 12.98 11.75 11.57
N ASP A 127 12.88 12.26 10.33
CA ASP A 127 14.08 12.62 9.59
C ASP A 127 14.91 13.68 10.34
N ALA A 128 14.30 14.77 10.78
CA ALA A 128 15.03 15.86 11.42
C ALA A 128 15.70 15.41 12.73
N LEU A 129 14.96 14.73 13.60
CA LEU A 129 15.43 14.31 14.92
C LEU A 129 16.37 13.11 14.83
N VAL A 130 15.98 12.04 14.13
CA VAL A 130 16.71 10.78 14.13
C VAL A 130 17.77 10.77 13.04
N THR A 131 17.37 10.92 11.78
CA THR A 131 18.30 10.78 10.64
C THR A 131 19.33 11.89 10.57
N GLN A 132 18.91 13.15 10.72
CA GLN A 132 19.79 14.32 10.54
C GLN A 132 20.53 14.68 11.83
N ALA A 133 19.83 14.71 12.97
CA ALA A 133 20.44 15.05 14.24
C ALA A 133 21.08 13.85 14.98
N GLY A 134 20.79 12.61 14.58
CA GLY A 134 21.37 11.43 15.25
C GLY A 134 20.95 11.35 16.72
N PHE A 135 19.66 11.53 16.98
CA PHE A 135 19.06 11.45 18.31
C PHE A 135 19.36 10.13 19.02
N THR A 136 19.57 10.23 20.33
CA THR A 136 19.70 9.10 21.24
C THR A 136 18.82 9.30 22.46
N ALA A 137 18.27 8.21 23.00
CA ALA A 137 17.48 8.27 24.22
C ALA A 137 18.27 8.96 25.36
N GLY A 138 17.61 9.86 26.07
CA GLY A 138 18.22 10.74 27.07
C GLY A 138 18.63 12.12 26.55
N ASP A 139 18.70 12.34 25.23
CA ASP A 139 18.96 13.67 24.67
C ASP A 139 17.88 14.68 25.09
N SER A 140 18.31 15.94 25.27
CA SER A 140 17.39 17.06 25.44
C SER A 140 17.05 17.68 24.09
N VAL A 141 15.75 17.92 23.86
CA VAL A 141 15.21 18.39 22.58
C VAL A 141 14.50 19.73 22.78
N LEU A 142 14.87 20.73 21.98
CA LEU A 142 14.19 22.01 21.88
C LEU A 142 13.38 22.06 20.59
N VAL A 143 12.06 22.26 20.68
CA VAL A 143 11.15 22.39 19.54
C VAL A 143 10.73 23.85 19.38
N ILE A 144 11.21 24.52 18.34
CA ILE A 144 10.88 25.92 18.04
C ILE A 144 9.64 25.99 17.14
N GLY A 145 8.59 26.69 17.59
CA GLY A 145 7.30 26.72 16.89
C GLY A 145 6.44 25.49 17.18
N GLY A 146 6.45 25.05 18.45
CA GLY A 146 5.85 23.80 18.90
C GLY A 146 4.33 23.71 18.74
N THR A 147 3.61 24.82 18.61
CA THR A 147 2.14 24.81 18.42
C THR A 147 1.72 24.53 16.97
N SER A 148 2.67 24.39 16.05
CA SER A 148 2.39 23.94 14.68
C SER A 148 2.03 22.46 14.66
N ALA A 149 1.30 22.00 13.64
CA ALA A 149 0.97 20.58 13.47
C ALA A 149 2.21 19.67 13.53
N ILE A 150 3.28 20.09 12.86
CA ILE A 150 4.54 19.35 12.79
C ILE A 150 5.28 19.44 14.13
N GLY A 151 5.40 20.62 14.75
CA GLY A 151 6.05 20.77 16.05
C GLY A 151 5.37 19.97 17.17
N LEU A 152 4.04 19.86 17.14
CA LEU A 152 3.27 19.02 18.07
C LEU A 152 3.58 17.52 17.90
N ILE A 153 3.84 17.08 16.68
CA ILE A 153 4.32 15.72 16.42
C ILE A 153 5.77 15.58 16.89
N GLY A 154 6.61 16.59 16.69
CA GLY A 154 8.02 16.58 17.12
C GLY A 154 8.18 16.40 18.63
N ILE A 155 7.34 17.09 19.42
CA ILE A 155 7.29 16.93 20.88
C ILE A 155 6.94 15.48 21.25
N ARG A 156 5.84 14.96 20.69
CA ARG A 156 5.37 13.59 21.00
C ARG A 156 6.37 12.53 20.55
N LEU A 157 6.96 12.70 19.38
CA LEU A 157 7.99 11.82 18.84
C LEU A 157 9.22 11.81 19.75
N ALA A 158 9.74 12.97 20.13
CA ALA A 158 10.87 13.06 21.04
C ALA A 158 10.59 12.36 22.38
N LYS A 159 9.39 12.54 22.96
CA LYS A 159 9.00 11.84 24.19
C LYS A 159 8.86 10.33 23.98
N ALA A 160 8.24 9.91 22.89
CA ALA A 160 8.03 8.50 22.56
C ALA A 160 9.35 7.74 22.34
N LEU A 161 10.39 8.40 21.82
CA LEU A 161 11.73 7.85 21.62
C LEU A 161 12.64 8.02 22.86
N GLY A 162 12.13 8.52 23.98
CA GLY A 162 12.85 8.57 25.25
C GLY A 162 13.75 9.79 25.45
N ALA A 163 13.39 10.96 24.89
CA ALA A 163 14.08 12.21 25.20
C ALA A 163 14.07 12.50 26.71
N GLY A 164 15.23 12.84 27.28
CA GLY A 164 15.36 13.12 28.71
C GLY A 164 14.70 14.43 29.13
N LYS A 165 14.65 15.40 28.21
CA LYS A 165 13.97 16.68 28.40
C LYS A 165 13.45 17.22 27.07
N VAL A 166 12.20 17.67 27.03
CA VAL A 166 11.64 18.37 25.87
C VAL A 166 11.21 19.78 26.27
N VAL A 167 11.80 20.77 25.61
CA VAL A 167 11.42 22.18 25.72
C VAL A 167 10.71 22.58 24.43
N ALA A 168 9.55 23.23 24.52
CA ALA A 168 8.79 23.64 23.34
C ALA A 168 8.43 25.12 23.39
N THR A 169 8.45 25.80 22.25
CA THR A 169 8.15 27.23 22.18
C THR A 169 6.82 27.55 21.53
N THR A 170 6.20 28.63 21.98
CA THR A 170 5.01 29.25 21.41
C THR A 170 5.18 30.76 21.34
N THR A 171 4.31 31.44 20.61
CA THR A 171 4.13 32.90 20.68
C THR A 171 2.74 33.30 21.19
N SER A 172 1.94 32.30 21.57
CA SER A 172 0.57 32.43 22.04
C SER A 172 0.45 31.76 23.41
N GLU A 173 0.09 32.57 24.41
CA GLU A 173 -0.17 32.07 25.76
C GLU A 173 -1.39 31.15 25.79
N GLU A 174 -2.42 31.50 25.02
CA GLU A 174 -3.65 30.71 24.89
C GLU A 174 -3.38 29.28 24.38
N LYS A 175 -2.39 29.12 23.48
CA LYS A 175 -2.00 27.81 22.93
C LYS A 175 -0.92 27.09 23.77
N ARG A 176 -0.44 27.67 24.87
CA ARG A 176 0.68 27.11 25.65
C ARG A 176 0.36 25.74 26.24
N ALA A 177 -0.87 25.55 26.73
CA ALA A 177 -1.30 24.31 27.38
C ALA A 177 -1.15 23.08 26.46
N VAL A 178 -1.39 23.26 25.16
CA VAL A 178 -1.33 22.17 24.17
C VAL A 178 0.10 21.60 24.02
N LEU A 179 1.13 22.38 24.35
CA LEU A 179 2.52 21.92 24.33
C LEU A 179 2.78 20.96 25.49
N THR A 180 2.28 21.28 26.68
CA THR A 180 2.38 20.42 27.87
C THR A 180 1.59 19.13 27.66
N GLU A 181 0.37 19.23 27.11
CA GLU A 181 -0.45 18.06 26.73
C GLU A 181 0.24 17.17 25.69
N ALA A 182 0.99 17.77 24.76
CA ALA A 182 1.82 17.01 23.81
C ALA A 182 3.05 16.35 24.46
N GLY A 183 3.38 16.68 25.70
CA GLY A 183 4.47 16.08 26.47
C GLY A 183 5.70 16.96 26.65
N ALA A 184 5.65 18.25 26.33
CA ALA A 184 6.74 19.17 26.64
C ALA A 184 6.91 19.31 28.17
N ASP A 185 8.13 19.12 28.65
CA ASP A 185 8.46 19.26 30.07
C ASP A 185 8.55 20.75 30.48
N VAL A 186 8.97 21.61 29.54
CA VAL A 186 9.02 23.06 29.72
C VAL A 186 8.47 23.75 28.48
N THR A 187 7.66 24.78 28.67
CA THR A 187 7.06 25.57 27.59
C THR A 187 7.52 27.03 27.70
N VAL A 188 7.83 27.65 26.57
CA VAL A 188 8.39 29.02 26.51
C VAL A 188 7.61 29.88 25.52
N ASN A 189 7.05 30.99 25.99
CA ASN A 189 6.46 32.02 25.17
C ASN A 189 7.54 33.02 24.72
N THR A 190 8.03 32.88 23.48
CA THR A 190 9.18 33.65 22.98
C THR A 190 8.89 35.14 22.72
N ARG A 191 7.65 35.60 22.94
CA ARG A 191 7.30 37.03 22.94
C ARG A 191 7.55 37.69 24.30
N THR A 192 7.46 36.95 25.38
CA THR A 192 7.47 37.48 26.75
C THR A 192 8.58 36.91 27.62
N GLU A 193 9.16 35.78 27.23
CA GLU A 193 10.19 35.06 27.99
C GLU A 193 11.50 34.98 27.20
N ASP A 194 12.62 34.90 27.91
CA ASP A 194 13.95 34.69 27.33
C ASP A 194 14.15 33.20 27.00
N LEU A 195 14.26 32.89 25.70
CA LEU A 195 14.47 31.54 25.19
C LEU A 195 15.70 30.86 25.81
N THR A 196 16.83 31.56 25.82
CA THR A 196 18.11 31.00 26.25
C THR A 196 18.08 30.71 27.74
N ALA A 197 17.62 31.68 28.55
CA ALA A 197 17.54 31.50 30.00
C ALA A 197 16.60 30.35 30.37
N ALA A 198 15.44 30.23 29.70
CA ALA A 198 14.48 29.16 29.95
C ALA A 198 15.05 27.79 29.58
N VAL A 199 15.70 27.65 28.42
CA VAL A 199 16.30 26.37 27.98
C VAL A 199 17.45 25.98 28.88
N LEU A 200 18.35 26.90 29.24
CA LEU A 200 19.45 26.62 30.16
C LEU A 200 18.93 26.19 31.53
N THR A 201 17.91 26.86 32.07
CA THR A 201 17.29 26.46 33.34
C THR A 201 16.68 25.04 33.25
N ALA A 202 16.01 24.72 32.14
CA ALA A 202 15.40 23.41 31.91
C ALA A 202 16.42 22.26 31.74
N THR A 203 17.66 22.61 31.42
CA THR A 203 18.74 21.67 31.05
C THR A 203 19.97 21.82 31.94
N ASP A 204 19.79 22.30 33.17
CA ASP A 204 20.85 22.43 34.18
C ASP A 204 22.10 23.20 33.71
N GLY A 205 21.88 24.24 32.89
CA GLY A 205 22.91 25.10 32.33
C GLY A 205 23.62 24.54 31.10
N VAL A 206 23.26 23.34 30.63
CA VAL A 206 23.94 22.68 29.50
C VAL A 206 23.46 23.22 28.15
N GLY A 207 22.15 23.45 28.01
CA GLY A 207 21.46 23.72 26.75
C GLY A 207 20.87 22.46 26.12
N ALA A 208 20.04 22.64 25.09
CA ALA A 208 19.43 21.52 24.37
C ALA A 208 20.45 20.77 23.50
N THR A 209 20.51 19.44 23.56
CA THR A 209 21.39 18.65 22.70
C THR A 209 20.99 18.77 21.23
N ILE A 210 19.68 18.75 20.97
CA ILE A 210 19.11 18.87 19.63
C ILE A 210 18.05 19.96 19.62
N THR A 211 18.09 20.85 18.63
CA THR A 211 17.04 21.83 18.38
C THR A 211 16.39 21.54 17.02
N LEU A 212 15.07 21.41 17.02
CA LEU A 212 14.23 21.31 15.83
C LEU A 212 13.58 22.69 15.59
N ASP A 213 13.95 23.35 14.49
CA ASP A 213 13.48 24.69 14.18
C ASP A 213 12.50 24.73 13.01
N HIS A 214 11.23 25.03 13.31
CA HIS A 214 10.18 25.21 12.31
C HIS A 214 9.96 26.68 11.91
N VAL A 215 10.68 27.63 12.53
CA VAL A 215 10.40 29.05 12.40
C VAL A 215 11.42 29.76 11.52
N GLY A 216 12.72 29.57 11.71
CA GLY A 216 13.74 30.35 11.02
C GLY A 216 13.75 31.83 11.45
N GLY A 217 14.18 32.70 10.54
CA GLY A 217 14.20 34.16 10.75
C GLY A 217 15.04 34.62 11.94
N GLU A 218 14.67 35.78 12.51
CA GLU A 218 15.35 36.39 13.67
C GLU A 218 15.33 35.50 14.93
N LEU A 219 14.34 34.61 15.09
CA LEU A 219 14.30 33.70 16.23
C LEU A 219 15.44 32.67 16.15
N PHE A 220 15.79 32.23 14.95
CA PHE A 220 16.90 31.30 14.73
C PHE A 220 18.23 31.84 15.24
N ALA A 221 18.47 33.16 15.15
CA ALA A 221 19.69 33.81 15.64
C ALA A 221 19.93 33.59 17.14
N LYS A 222 18.86 33.33 17.91
CA LYS A 222 18.93 33.09 19.37
C LYS A 222 19.16 31.63 19.73
N VAL A 223 18.88 30.70 18.81
CA VAL A 223 18.94 29.26 19.05
C VAL A 223 20.34 28.74 19.41
N PRO A 224 21.45 29.21 18.80
CA PRO A 224 22.80 28.77 19.18
C PRO A 224 23.13 28.95 20.66
N ALA A 225 22.67 30.04 21.29
CA ALA A 225 22.94 30.31 22.70
C ALA A 225 22.17 29.34 23.64
N ALA A 226 20.99 28.89 23.22
CA ALA A 226 20.16 27.91 23.92
C ALA A 226 20.59 26.44 23.68
N THR A 227 21.39 26.19 22.65
CA THR A 227 21.83 24.84 22.25
C THR A 227 23.12 24.44 22.97
N ALA A 228 23.25 23.18 23.35
CA ALA A 228 24.42 22.66 24.04
C ALA A 228 25.72 22.78 23.24
N ILE A 229 26.85 22.64 23.94
CA ILE A 229 28.16 22.48 23.29
C ILE A 229 28.16 21.14 22.54
N GLY A 230 28.54 21.14 21.26
CA GLY A 230 28.45 19.98 20.37
C GLY A 230 27.05 19.67 19.87
N GLY A 231 26.05 20.48 20.26
CA GLY A 231 24.65 20.28 19.91
C GLY A 231 24.36 20.53 18.43
N ARG A 232 23.18 20.09 18.00
CA ARG A 232 22.75 20.09 16.60
C ARG A 232 21.47 20.89 16.45
N ILE A 233 21.47 21.81 15.49
CA ILE A 233 20.34 22.69 15.19
C ILE A 233 19.86 22.32 13.80
N VAL A 234 18.66 21.77 13.71
CA VAL A 234 18.04 21.34 12.46
C VAL A 234 17.03 22.38 12.02
N SER A 235 17.33 23.09 10.93
CA SER A 235 16.41 24.03 10.29
C SER A 235 15.48 23.27 9.34
N ILE A 236 14.19 23.32 9.65
CA ILE A 236 13.12 22.57 8.98
C ILE A 236 12.17 23.55 8.27
N GLY A 237 11.66 24.53 9.01
CA GLY A 237 10.68 25.51 8.52
C GLY A 237 11.24 26.93 8.47
N ARG A 238 10.58 27.80 7.69
CA ARG A 238 10.97 29.23 7.51
C ARG A 238 9.79 30.18 7.71
N LEU A 239 8.89 29.87 8.65
CA LEU A 239 7.68 30.68 8.90
C LEU A 239 8.00 32.13 9.30
N GLY A 240 9.10 32.35 10.01
CA GLY A 240 9.62 33.66 10.41
C GLY A 240 10.57 34.30 9.40
N GLY A 241 10.78 33.67 8.22
CA GLY A 241 11.67 34.16 7.17
C GLY A 241 12.83 33.20 6.85
N SER A 242 13.37 33.32 5.64
CA SER A 242 14.44 32.46 5.12
C SER A 242 15.86 32.95 5.41
N ALA A 243 16.02 34.15 5.98
CA ALA A 243 17.31 34.76 6.28
C ALA A 243 17.43 35.04 7.78
N THR A 244 18.64 34.94 8.31
CA THR A 244 18.95 35.20 9.72
C THR A 244 20.44 35.56 9.87
N GLY A 245 20.76 36.42 10.84
CA GLY A 245 22.14 36.75 11.21
C GLY A 245 22.64 35.80 12.29
N LEU A 246 23.83 35.23 12.12
CA LEU A 246 24.45 34.35 13.10
C LEU A 246 25.76 34.94 13.63
N ASP A 247 25.92 34.90 14.95
CA ASP A 247 27.24 35.06 15.56
C ASP A 247 28.04 33.76 15.39
N LEU A 248 29.02 33.80 14.49
CA LEU A 248 29.85 32.64 14.16
C LEU A 248 30.81 32.27 15.29
N ASP A 249 31.18 33.20 16.17
CA ASP A 249 32.00 32.89 17.33
C ASP A 249 31.23 32.02 18.32
N THR A 250 29.94 32.32 18.57
CA THR A 250 29.05 31.47 19.37
C THR A 250 28.98 30.05 18.81
N VAL A 251 28.76 29.89 17.50
CA VAL A 251 28.67 28.58 16.85
C VAL A 251 29.99 27.82 16.96
N ALA A 252 31.12 28.50 16.67
CA ALA A 252 32.45 27.89 16.66
C ALA A 252 32.91 27.46 18.06
N PHE A 253 32.81 28.34 19.07
CA PHE A 253 33.24 28.01 20.43
C PHE A 253 32.38 26.92 21.08
N ARG A 254 31.09 26.86 20.73
CA ARG A 254 30.21 25.77 21.16
C ARG A 254 30.31 24.53 20.26
N ARG A 255 31.06 24.55 19.16
CA ARG A 255 31.24 23.42 18.23
C ARG A 255 29.92 22.85 17.72
N GLN A 256 28.96 23.72 17.46
CA GLN A 256 27.61 23.33 17.06
C GLN A 256 27.54 22.96 15.58
N ARG A 257 26.56 22.15 15.22
CA ARG A 257 26.23 21.83 13.83
C ARG A 257 24.90 22.45 13.47
N ILE A 258 24.87 23.18 12.36
CA ILE A 258 23.63 23.70 11.78
C ILE A 258 23.34 22.88 10.53
N ILE A 259 22.18 22.24 10.51
CA ILE A 259 21.79 21.25 9.51
C ILE A 259 20.49 21.75 8.86
N GLY A 260 20.46 21.81 7.53
CA GLY A 260 19.24 22.09 6.78
C GLY A 260 18.65 20.79 6.26
N THR A 261 17.34 20.59 6.43
CA THR A 261 16.61 19.49 5.81
C THR A 261 15.34 19.98 5.10
N THR A 262 14.90 19.24 4.10
CA THR A 262 13.62 19.46 3.41
C THR A 262 13.13 18.15 2.78
N PHE A 263 11.81 18.01 2.69
CA PHE A 263 11.15 16.89 2.00
C PHE A 263 11.10 17.08 0.49
N SER A 264 11.00 18.33 0.05
CA SER A 264 10.52 18.70 -1.27
C SER A 264 11.36 18.24 -2.46
N ILE A 265 12.66 18.00 -2.22
CA ILE A 265 13.64 17.63 -3.25
C ILE A 265 14.26 16.25 -3.02
N ARG A 266 13.76 15.49 -2.02
CA ARG A 266 14.27 14.14 -1.76
C ARG A 266 13.87 13.19 -2.86
N THR A 267 14.76 12.27 -3.15
CA THR A 267 14.46 11.12 -3.99
C THR A 267 13.42 10.23 -3.30
N ARG A 268 12.67 9.46 -4.09
CA ARG A 268 11.72 8.49 -3.56
C ARG A 268 12.37 7.44 -2.65
N ALA A 269 13.64 7.09 -2.93
CA ALA A 269 14.39 6.15 -2.11
C ALA A 269 14.74 6.73 -0.73
N GLU A 270 15.15 8.00 -0.67
CA GLU A 270 15.39 8.68 0.62
C GLU A 270 14.11 8.80 1.44
N LEU A 271 12.97 9.10 0.81
CA LEU A 271 11.68 9.14 1.50
C LEU A 271 11.25 7.75 2.00
N ALA A 272 11.39 6.72 1.17
CA ALA A 272 11.10 5.34 1.54
C ALA A 272 11.93 4.91 2.75
N ALA A 273 13.24 5.20 2.77
CA ALA A 273 14.10 4.87 3.90
C ALA A 273 13.64 5.52 5.22
N VAL A 274 13.10 6.74 5.18
CA VAL A 274 12.55 7.39 6.39
C VAL A 274 11.24 6.74 6.79
N VAL A 275 10.37 6.38 5.84
CA VAL A 275 9.09 5.69 6.12
C VAL A 275 9.33 4.30 6.71
N ASP A 276 10.26 3.54 6.14
CA ASP A 276 10.66 2.22 6.64
C ASP A 276 11.18 2.32 8.08
N ALA A 277 11.96 3.36 8.39
CA ALA A 277 12.48 3.59 9.75
C ALA A 277 11.39 3.91 10.80
N LEU A 278 10.16 4.23 10.39
CA LEU A 278 9.06 4.43 11.34
C LEU A 278 8.57 3.10 11.94
N ALA A 279 8.84 1.96 11.31
CA ALA A 279 8.19 0.69 11.61
C ALA A 279 8.43 0.18 13.03
N ASP A 280 9.66 0.30 13.54
CA ASP A 280 10.06 -0.40 14.77
C ASP A 280 9.65 0.34 16.05
N GLU A 281 9.68 1.68 16.04
CA GLU A 281 9.43 2.48 17.26
C GLU A 281 8.26 3.45 17.11
N VAL A 282 8.10 4.06 15.94
CA VAL A 282 7.14 5.16 15.73
C VAL A 282 5.74 4.62 15.47
N LEU A 283 5.56 3.65 14.58
CA LEU A 283 4.23 3.07 14.31
C LEU A 283 3.63 2.37 15.55
N PRO A 284 4.39 1.61 16.36
CA PRO A 284 3.89 1.13 17.64
C PRO A 284 3.48 2.26 18.59
N ALA A 285 4.26 3.35 18.66
CA ALA A 285 3.91 4.51 19.48
C ALA A 285 2.63 5.22 19.00
N VAL A 286 2.34 5.22 17.69
CA VAL A 286 1.07 5.70 17.15
C VAL A 286 -0.07 4.75 17.54
N ALA A 287 0.12 3.44 17.40
CA ALA A 287 -0.88 2.43 17.75
C ALA A 287 -1.25 2.46 19.25
N GLU A 288 -0.27 2.71 20.11
CA GLU A 288 -0.45 2.85 21.56
C GLU A 288 -1.01 4.22 21.98
N GLY A 289 -1.19 5.15 21.05
CA GLY A 289 -1.67 6.51 21.33
C GLY A 289 -0.65 7.42 22.03
N ARG A 290 0.63 7.03 22.08
CA ARG A 290 1.72 7.90 22.57
C ARG A 290 2.04 9.02 21.57
N ILE A 291 1.89 8.75 20.27
CA ILE A 291 1.97 9.76 19.21
C ILE A 291 0.60 9.91 18.57
N THR A 292 -0.01 11.08 18.76
CA THR A 292 -1.33 11.44 18.24
C THR A 292 -1.29 12.79 17.54
N SER A 293 -2.24 12.99 16.63
CA SER A 293 -2.45 14.27 15.95
C SER A 293 -3.95 14.51 15.86
N GLU A 294 -4.47 15.31 16.79
CA GLU A 294 -5.88 15.71 16.76
C GLU A 294 -6.07 16.79 15.68
N PRO A 295 -7.00 16.59 14.72
CA PRO A 295 -7.35 17.62 13.78
C PRO A 295 -7.89 18.86 14.51
N ASP A 296 -7.36 20.02 14.16
CA ASP A 296 -7.85 21.31 14.61
C ASP A 296 -9.26 21.58 14.08
N THR A 297 -9.49 21.29 12.80
CA THR A 297 -10.78 21.42 12.14
C THR A 297 -10.81 20.48 10.94
N VAL A 298 -11.98 19.90 10.68
CA VAL A 298 -12.25 19.07 9.51
C VAL A 298 -13.19 19.83 8.58
N TYR A 299 -12.81 19.98 7.31
CA TYR A 299 -13.62 20.62 6.27
C TYR A 299 -13.98 19.61 5.17
N PRO A 300 -15.15 19.73 4.54
CA PRO A 300 -15.39 19.07 3.26
C PRO A 300 -14.57 19.76 2.15
N PRO A 301 -14.26 19.10 1.02
CA PRO A 301 -13.42 19.65 -0.04
C PRO A 301 -13.98 20.94 -0.67
N GLU A 302 -15.30 21.12 -0.68
CA GLU A 302 -15.97 22.33 -1.16
C GLU A 302 -15.59 23.58 -0.35
N ARG A 303 -15.16 23.40 0.90
CA ARG A 303 -14.72 24.48 1.80
C ARG A 303 -13.20 24.60 1.91
N ALA A 304 -12.47 24.06 0.93
CA ALA A 304 -11.01 24.17 0.89
C ALA A 304 -10.47 25.62 0.92
N PRO A 305 -11.13 26.64 0.31
CA PRO A 305 -10.72 28.03 0.50
C PRO A 305 -10.73 28.47 1.97
N GLU A 306 -11.74 28.07 2.74
CA GLU A 306 -11.83 28.40 4.16
C GLU A 306 -10.77 27.67 4.99
N ALA A 307 -10.49 26.42 4.65
CA ALA A 307 -9.38 25.65 5.24
C ALA A 307 -8.03 26.34 4.97
N ALA A 308 -7.81 26.83 3.74
CA ALA A 308 -6.62 27.58 3.36
C ALA A 308 -6.49 28.89 4.13
N ASP A 309 -7.57 29.66 4.27
CA ASP A 309 -7.57 30.92 5.00
C ASP A 309 -7.34 30.73 6.50
N ARG A 310 -7.97 29.70 7.09
CA ARG A 310 -7.71 29.32 8.48
C ARG A 310 -6.24 28.97 8.69
N LEU A 311 -5.63 28.23 7.78
CA LEU A 311 -4.21 27.96 7.84
C LEU A 311 -3.41 29.27 7.69
N ARG A 312 -3.65 30.09 6.65
CA ARG A 312 -2.96 31.39 6.42
C ARG A 312 -2.98 32.30 7.65
N SER A 313 -4.08 32.35 8.39
CA SER A 313 -4.22 33.18 9.60
C SER A 313 -3.31 32.76 10.79
N ASN A 314 -2.67 31.59 10.74
CA ASN A 314 -1.98 30.96 11.88
C ASN A 314 -2.90 30.68 13.10
N GLY A 315 -4.22 30.68 12.89
CA GLY A 315 -5.23 30.44 13.93
C GLY A 315 -5.30 28.99 14.38
N ALA A 316 -5.00 28.03 13.51
CA ALA A 316 -5.08 26.60 13.81
C ALA A 316 -4.09 26.14 14.89
N THR A 317 -4.49 25.13 15.66
CA THR A 317 -3.65 24.40 16.62
C THR A 317 -3.68 22.92 16.27
N GLY A 318 -2.60 22.41 15.68
CA GLY A 318 -2.60 21.06 15.07
C GLY A 318 -2.87 21.13 13.56
N LYS A 319 -3.35 20.02 13.00
CA LYS A 319 -3.55 19.85 11.54
C LYS A 319 -4.98 20.22 11.13
N ILE A 320 -5.15 20.90 10.00
CA ILE A 320 -6.45 21.02 9.33
C ILE A 320 -6.60 19.84 8.37
N VAL A 321 -7.77 19.22 8.33
CA VAL A 321 -8.02 18.04 7.49
C VAL A 321 -9.18 18.31 6.52
N LEU A 322 -9.05 17.82 5.29
CA LEU A 322 -10.14 17.71 4.34
C LEU A 322 -10.71 16.29 4.41
N SER A 323 -12.01 16.15 4.66
CA SER A 323 -12.70 14.86 4.66
C SER A 323 -13.35 14.62 3.30
N PHE A 324 -13.03 13.47 2.69
CA PHE A 324 -13.58 13.00 1.42
C PHE A 324 -14.51 11.79 1.62
N ALA A 325 -14.86 11.48 2.87
CA ALA A 325 -15.68 10.32 3.22
C ALA A 325 -17.08 10.34 2.57
N ASP A 326 -17.60 11.52 2.26
CA ASP A 326 -18.89 11.71 1.58
C ASP A 326 -18.91 11.14 0.14
N ALA A 327 -17.76 11.13 -0.55
CA ALA A 327 -17.61 10.49 -1.86
C ALA A 327 -17.77 8.97 -1.82
N HIS A 328 -17.61 8.36 -0.63
CA HIS A 328 -17.52 6.92 -0.45
C HIS A 328 -18.65 6.37 0.41
N THR A 329 -19.84 6.98 0.31
CA THR A 329 -21.05 6.60 1.07
C THR A 329 -21.77 5.37 0.53
N GLY A 330 -21.34 4.84 -0.62
CA GLY A 330 -21.76 3.54 -1.14
C GLY A 330 -20.86 2.41 -0.62
N PRO A 331 -21.26 1.13 -0.79
CA PRO A 331 -20.30 0.04 -0.65
C PRO A 331 -19.08 0.34 -1.52
N ALA A 332 -17.87 0.02 -1.02
CA ALA A 332 -16.62 0.21 -1.78
C ALA A 332 -16.87 -0.27 -3.21
N PRO A 333 -16.64 0.57 -4.25
CA PRO A 333 -16.94 0.18 -5.61
C PRO A 333 -16.32 -1.20 -5.85
N ALA A 334 -17.18 -2.16 -6.18
CA ALA A 334 -16.71 -3.48 -6.51
C ALA A 334 -15.63 -3.30 -7.58
N PRO A 335 -14.46 -3.97 -7.47
CA PRO A 335 -13.49 -3.97 -8.55
C PRO A 335 -14.25 -4.20 -9.84
N SER A 336 -14.03 -3.32 -10.83
CA SER A 336 -14.79 -3.27 -12.09
C SER A 336 -15.21 -4.68 -12.49
N THR A 337 -16.50 -4.93 -12.67
CA THR A 337 -17.05 -6.27 -12.95
C THR A 337 -16.50 -6.90 -14.23
N ARG A 338 -15.74 -6.14 -15.04
CA ARG A 338 -14.96 -6.64 -16.18
C ARG A 338 -13.46 -6.70 -15.96
N ALA A 339 -12.88 -5.95 -15.04
CA ALA A 339 -11.44 -5.95 -14.81
C ALA A 339 -11.08 -7.05 -13.80
N ASN A 340 -10.53 -8.15 -14.30
CA ASN A 340 -9.92 -9.22 -13.50
C ASN A 340 -10.89 -9.99 -12.58
N MET A 341 -12.16 -10.19 -12.99
CA MET A 341 -13.17 -10.86 -12.16
C MET A 341 -12.82 -12.32 -11.79
N PHE A 342 -12.03 -12.99 -12.63
CA PHE A 342 -11.57 -14.37 -12.42
C PHE A 342 -10.20 -14.43 -11.73
N GLY A 343 -9.50 -13.31 -11.56
CA GLY A 343 -8.16 -13.27 -10.98
C GLY A 343 -7.04 -13.67 -11.96
N SER A 344 -5.93 -14.16 -11.41
CA SER A 344 -4.78 -14.58 -12.20
C SER A 344 -5.03 -15.91 -12.90
N ILE A 345 -4.59 -16.03 -14.15
CA ILE A 345 -4.57 -17.31 -14.87
C ILE A 345 -3.71 -18.28 -14.07
N ALA A 346 -4.27 -19.44 -13.73
CA ALA A 346 -3.58 -20.46 -12.94
C ALA A 346 -3.16 -21.66 -13.81
N GLN A 347 -3.98 -22.00 -14.81
CA GLN A 347 -3.74 -23.16 -15.66
C GLN A 347 -4.21 -22.90 -17.11
N ILE A 348 -3.55 -23.56 -18.07
CA ILE A 348 -3.91 -23.59 -19.49
C ILE A 348 -4.15 -25.04 -19.88
N GLY A 349 -5.37 -25.35 -20.32
CA GLY A 349 -5.74 -26.70 -20.72
C GLY A 349 -5.75 -26.90 -22.23
N TYR A 350 -5.05 -27.95 -22.66
CA TYR A 350 -4.93 -28.39 -24.03
C TYR A 350 -5.74 -29.66 -24.22
N VAL A 351 -6.63 -29.68 -25.21
CA VAL A 351 -7.34 -30.89 -25.60
C VAL A 351 -6.62 -31.50 -26.79
N VAL A 352 -6.19 -32.77 -26.64
CA VAL A 352 -5.29 -33.46 -27.56
C VAL A 352 -5.80 -34.86 -27.91
N ARG A 353 -5.44 -35.35 -29.10
CA ARG A 353 -5.80 -36.70 -29.56
C ARG A 353 -4.84 -37.76 -29.04
N ASP A 354 -3.56 -37.41 -28.92
CA ASP A 354 -2.51 -38.27 -28.38
C ASP A 354 -1.81 -37.54 -27.23
N ILE A 355 -2.19 -37.90 -26.01
CA ILE A 355 -1.66 -37.29 -24.79
C ILE A 355 -0.20 -37.66 -24.55
N GLU A 356 0.23 -38.86 -24.95
CA GLU A 356 1.60 -39.34 -24.77
C GLU A 356 2.58 -38.68 -25.75
N GLU A 357 2.16 -38.47 -27.00
CA GLU A 357 2.90 -37.65 -27.96
C GLU A 357 2.98 -36.18 -27.48
N SER A 358 1.88 -35.64 -26.98
CA SER A 358 1.83 -34.25 -26.50
C SER A 358 2.74 -34.01 -25.30
N MET A 359 2.75 -34.91 -24.30
CA MET A 359 3.70 -34.84 -23.18
C MET A 359 5.15 -34.88 -23.66
N ARG A 360 5.50 -35.76 -24.60
CA ARG A 360 6.86 -35.85 -25.17
C ARG A 360 7.27 -34.57 -25.88
N ASN A 361 6.38 -33.96 -26.65
CA ASN A 361 6.65 -32.68 -27.32
C ASN A 361 6.92 -31.55 -26.32
N PHE A 362 6.21 -31.52 -25.18
CA PHE A 362 6.47 -30.55 -24.12
C PHE A 362 7.77 -30.83 -23.35
N VAL A 363 8.09 -32.09 -23.13
CA VAL A 363 9.37 -32.52 -22.54
C VAL A 363 10.55 -32.05 -23.40
N ASP A 364 10.45 -32.15 -24.73
CA ASP A 364 11.50 -31.73 -25.66
C ASP A 364 11.80 -30.22 -25.59
N VAL A 365 10.84 -29.40 -25.14
CA VAL A 365 11.03 -27.97 -24.89
C VAL A 365 11.31 -27.63 -23.43
N GLY A 366 11.55 -28.65 -22.59
CA GLY A 366 11.97 -28.49 -21.20
C GLY A 366 10.84 -28.33 -20.19
N ILE A 367 9.60 -28.72 -20.52
CA ILE A 367 8.46 -28.65 -19.61
C ILE A 367 8.15 -30.04 -19.06
N GLY A 368 8.28 -30.18 -17.74
CA GLY A 368 8.03 -31.41 -16.98
C GLY A 368 8.39 -31.26 -15.49
N PRO A 369 8.42 -32.37 -14.72
CA PRO A 369 7.94 -33.67 -15.13
C PRO A 369 6.42 -33.66 -15.29
N TRP A 370 5.90 -34.58 -16.10
CA TRP A 370 4.47 -34.76 -16.31
C TRP A 370 3.90 -35.82 -15.38
N PHE A 371 2.74 -35.53 -14.80
CA PHE A 371 1.97 -36.45 -13.99
C PHE A 371 0.72 -36.86 -14.76
N HIS A 372 0.66 -38.11 -15.19
CA HIS A 372 -0.36 -38.67 -16.07
C HIS A 372 -1.38 -39.49 -15.27
N LEU A 373 -2.63 -39.04 -15.27
CA LEU A 373 -3.78 -39.67 -14.65
C LEU A 373 -4.65 -40.30 -15.74
N LYS A 374 -4.77 -41.63 -15.73
CA LYS A 374 -5.59 -42.36 -16.71
C LYS A 374 -7.00 -42.60 -16.22
N GLY A 375 -7.97 -42.50 -17.12
CA GLY A 375 -9.35 -42.89 -16.86
C GLY A 375 -10.05 -42.03 -15.79
N VAL A 376 -9.73 -40.74 -15.74
CA VAL A 376 -10.37 -39.79 -14.83
C VAL A 376 -11.85 -39.67 -15.17
N ARG A 377 -12.70 -39.92 -14.18
CA ARG A 377 -14.15 -39.79 -14.26
C ARG A 377 -14.61 -38.73 -13.25
N PRO A 378 -15.07 -37.56 -13.71
CA PRO A 378 -15.61 -36.56 -12.81
C PRO A 378 -16.95 -37.00 -12.19
N ASP A 379 -17.17 -36.67 -10.93
CA ASP A 379 -18.44 -36.89 -10.23
C ASP A 379 -19.46 -35.83 -10.63
N ASP A 380 -20.74 -36.22 -10.69
CA ASP A 380 -21.89 -35.36 -11.05
C ASP A 380 -21.68 -34.54 -12.33
N PHE A 381 -20.93 -35.10 -13.29
CA PHE A 381 -20.59 -34.39 -14.51
C PHE A 381 -21.82 -34.10 -15.36
N THR A 382 -21.97 -32.84 -15.74
CA THR A 382 -23.00 -32.42 -16.69
C THR A 382 -22.38 -31.71 -17.87
N TYR A 383 -22.93 -31.97 -19.06
CA TYR A 383 -22.63 -31.28 -20.30
C TYR A 383 -23.92 -30.64 -20.81
N ARG A 384 -23.92 -29.31 -20.94
CA ARG A 384 -25.06 -28.47 -21.32
C ARG A 384 -26.34 -28.81 -20.53
N GLY A 385 -26.15 -28.96 -19.21
CA GLY A 385 -27.21 -29.28 -18.25
C GLY A 385 -27.75 -30.71 -18.31
N LYS A 386 -27.10 -31.62 -19.05
CA LYS A 386 -27.47 -33.04 -19.11
C LYS A 386 -26.36 -33.89 -18.50
N PRO A 387 -26.68 -34.94 -17.72
CA PRO A 387 -25.68 -35.88 -17.24
C PRO A 387 -24.88 -36.51 -18.38
N SER A 388 -23.59 -36.72 -18.17
CA SER A 388 -22.68 -37.41 -19.09
C SER A 388 -21.68 -38.24 -18.30
N ASP A 389 -21.41 -39.46 -18.77
CA ASP A 389 -20.50 -40.41 -18.14
C ASP A 389 -19.08 -40.37 -18.74
N MET A 390 -18.70 -39.22 -19.31
CA MET A 390 -17.41 -39.00 -19.96
C MET A 390 -16.22 -39.42 -19.08
N VAL A 391 -15.26 -40.09 -19.72
CA VAL A 391 -13.95 -40.39 -19.18
C VAL A 391 -12.86 -39.68 -19.99
N MET A 392 -11.81 -39.25 -19.31
CA MET A 392 -10.65 -38.62 -19.93
C MET A 392 -9.34 -39.06 -19.29
N ASP A 393 -8.27 -39.05 -20.07
CA ASP A 393 -6.91 -39.04 -19.55
C ASP A 393 -6.48 -37.57 -19.34
N VAL A 394 -5.80 -37.31 -18.22
CA VAL A 394 -5.32 -35.98 -17.85
C VAL A 394 -3.84 -36.07 -17.57
N ALA A 395 -3.06 -35.10 -18.05
CA ALA A 395 -1.66 -34.96 -17.64
C ALA A 395 -1.37 -33.52 -17.25
N VAL A 396 -0.62 -33.32 -16.17
CA VAL A 396 -0.31 -31.97 -15.65
C VAL A 396 1.20 -31.79 -15.43
N ALA A 397 1.70 -30.60 -15.72
CA ALA A 397 3.04 -30.12 -15.40
C ALA A 397 3.03 -28.60 -15.22
N ASN A 398 4.02 -28.01 -14.56
CA ASN A 398 4.13 -26.55 -14.42
C ASN A 398 5.25 -25.96 -15.29
N SER A 399 4.99 -24.78 -15.85
CA SER A 399 6.02 -23.92 -16.46
C SER A 399 6.00 -22.57 -15.74
N GLY A 400 6.89 -22.42 -14.76
CA GLY A 400 6.83 -21.30 -13.82
C GLY A 400 5.55 -21.38 -12.96
N ASP A 401 4.78 -20.30 -12.94
CA ASP A 401 3.58 -20.19 -12.10
C ASP A 401 2.31 -20.72 -12.78
N ILE A 402 2.38 -21.06 -14.07
CA ILE A 402 1.24 -21.58 -14.85
C ILE A 402 1.33 -23.10 -14.94
N GLN A 403 0.23 -23.78 -14.59
CA GLN A 403 0.08 -25.20 -14.86
C GLN A 403 -0.38 -25.43 -16.30
N ILE A 404 0.24 -26.38 -16.98
CA ILE A 404 -0.19 -26.86 -18.30
C ILE A 404 -0.89 -28.19 -18.05
N GLU A 405 -2.12 -28.28 -18.53
CA GLU A 405 -2.92 -29.50 -18.47
C GLU A 405 -3.15 -30.02 -19.89
N LEU A 406 -2.96 -31.32 -20.10
CA LEU A 406 -3.34 -32.03 -21.31
C LEU A 406 -4.54 -32.91 -20.98
N ILE A 407 -5.54 -32.88 -21.84
CA ILE A 407 -6.78 -33.63 -21.70
C ILE A 407 -7.01 -34.41 -22.99
N SER A 408 -7.26 -35.71 -22.86
CA SER A 408 -7.65 -36.56 -23.98
C SER A 408 -8.91 -37.35 -23.62
N PRO A 409 -10.06 -37.11 -24.29
CA PRO A 409 -11.26 -37.92 -24.05
C PRO A 409 -11.03 -39.36 -24.53
N VAL A 410 -11.37 -40.35 -23.70
CA VAL A 410 -11.13 -41.77 -23.99
C VAL A 410 -12.39 -42.52 -24.46
N ASP A 411 -13.53 -41.84 -24.47
CA ASP A 411 -14.81 -42.34 -24.96
C ASP A 411 -15.55 -41.29 -25.82
N ASP A 412 -16.70 -41.68 -26.36
CA ASP A 412 -17.54 -40.83 -27.22
C ASP A 412 -18.66 -40.10 -26.44
N GLU A 413 -18.64 -40.14 -25.11
CA GLU A 413 -19.68 -39.52 -24.28
C GLU A 413 -19.70 -38.00 -24.47
N PRO A 414 -20.87 -37.34 -24.33
CA PRO A 414 -20.99 -35.91 -24.57
C PRO A 414 -20.11 -35.05 -23.67
N SER A 415 -19.25 -34.23 -24.26
CA SER A 415 -18.41 -33.25 -23.56
C SER A 415 -17.95 -32.11 -24.47
N MET A 416 -17.49 -31.01 -23.87
CA MET A 416 -16.88 -29.92 -24.62
C MET A 416 -15.53 -30.32 -25.23
N TYR A 417 -14.82 -31.29 -24.64
CA TYR A 417 -13.57 -31.81 -25.20
C TYR A 417 -13.81 -32.56 -26.51
N ARG A 418 -14.82 -33.43 -26.54
CA ARG A 418 -15.21 -34.16 -27.75
C ARG A 418 -15.68 -33.20 -28.84
N ASP A 419 -16.52 -32.23 -28.49
CA ASP A 419 -17.01 -31.24 -29.46
C ASP A 419 -15.86 -30.43 -30.08
N PHE A 420 -14.86 -30.05 -29.27
CA PHE A 420 -13.66 -29.35 -29.74
C PHE A 420 -12.86 -30.19 -30.75
N LEU A 421 -12.61 -31.46 -30.45
CA LEU A 421 -11.91 -32.39 -31.35
C LEU A 421 -12.73 -32.70 -32.61
N ALA A 422 -14.05 -32.84 -32.49
CA ALA A 422 -14.97 -33.14 -33.59
C ALA A 422 -15.09 -31.95 -34.57
N ALA A 423 -14.94 -30.72 -34.08
CA ALA A 423 -14.84 -29.52 -34.91
C ALA A 423 -13.50 -29.42 -35.66
N GLY A 424 -12.59 -30.37 -35.47
CA GLY A 424 -11.27 -30.40 -36.11
C GLY A 424 -10.22 -29.56 -35.38
N HIS A 425 -10.51 -29.09 -34.17
CA HIS A 425 -9.55 -28.37 -33.34
C HIS A 425 -8.68 -29.34 -32.52
N GLU A 426 -7.53 -28.86 -32.08
CA GLU A 426 -6.59 -29.53 -31.18
C GLU A 426 -5.64 -28.46 -30.59
N GLY A 427 -5.27 -28.58 -29.32
CA GLY A 427 -4.45 -27.59 -28.61
C GLY A 427 -5.21 -26.86 -27.50
N VAL A 428 -4.85 -25.59 -27.22
CA VAL A 428 -5.45 -24.80 -26.13
C VAL A 428 -6.96 -24.70 -26.31
N GLN A 429 -7.71 -25.23 -25.35
CA GLN A 429 -9.17 -25.19 -25.34
C GLN A 429 -9.69 -24.24 -24.28
N HIS A 430 -9.06 -24.19 -23.10
CA HIS A 430 -9.51 -23.33 -22.01
C HIS A 430 -8.37 -22.67 -21.23
N ILE A 431 -8.73 -21.57 -20.58
CA ILE A 431 -7.93 -20.84 -19.59
C ILE A 431 -8.62 -20.99 -18.24
N ALA A 432 -7.90 -21.52 -17.26
CA ALA A 432 -8.42 -21.86 -15.96
C ALA A 432 -7.97 -20.88 -14.88
N TYR A 433 -8.92 -20.55 -14.01
CA TYR A 433 -8.76 -19.70 -12.85
C TYR A 433 -9.12 -20.46 -11.59
N TRP A 434 -8.28 -20.34 -10.56
CA TRP A 434 -8.45 -21.04 -9.30
C TRP A 434 -8.97 -20.10 -8.22
N THR A 435 -9.88 -20.58 -7.37
CA THR A 435 -10.48 -19.77 -6.32
C THR A 435 -10.75 -20.57 -5.04
N ASP A 436 -10.59 -19.93 -3.89
CA ASP A 436 -11.01 -20.45 -2.58
C ASP A 436 -12.49 -20.10 -2.27
N ASP A 437 -13.15 -19.31 -3.12
CA ASP A 437 -14.55 -18.90 -2.99
C ASP A 437 -15.31 -19.21 -4.29
N TYR A 438 -15.38 -20.51 -4.60
CA TYR A 438 -15.96 -21.01 -5.85
C TYR A 438 -17.39 -20.55 -6.07
N GLN A 439 -18.27 -20.69 -5.07
CA GLN A 439 -19.69 -20.38 -5.24
C GLN A 439 -19.91 -18.91 -5.54
N ALA A 440 -19.21 -18.00 -4.85
CA ALA A 440 -19.36 -16.58 -5.14
C ALA A 440 -18.82 -16.22 -6.52
N LEU A 441 -17.72 -16.84 -6.98
CA LEU A 441 -17.20 -16.62 -8.33
C LEU A 441 -18.18 -17.15 -9.40
N TYR A 442 -18.72 -18.34 -9.18
CA TYR A 442 -19.71 -18.98 -10.04
C TYR A 442 -20.96 -18.10 -10.20
N ASP A 443 -21.56 -17.66 -9.10
CA ASP A 443 -22.75 -16.80 -9.11
C ASP A 443 -22.48 -15.46 -9.81
N ARG A 444 -21.29 -14.88 -9.60
CA ARG A 444 -20.87 -13.65 -10.30
C ARG A 444 -20.71 -13.87 -11.79
N ALA A 445 -20.15 -14.99 -12.23
CA ALA A 445 -20.03 -15.33 -13.64
C ALA A 445 -21.41 -15.43 -14.29
N LEU A 446 -22.35 -16.15 -13.68
CA LEU A 446 -23.73 -16.22 -14.20
C LEU A 446 -24.40 -14.84 -14.25
N ALA A 447 -24.26 -14.03 -13.19
CA ALA A 447 -24.81 -12.68 -13.15
C ALA A 447 -24.18 -11.75 -14.22
N ALA A 448 -22.93 -11.99 -14.61
CA ALA A 448 -22.26 -11.28 -15.68
C ALA A 448 -22.62 -11.77 -17.10
N GLY A 449 -23.52 -12.77 -17.21
CA GLY A 449 -24.05 -13.29 -18.47
C GLY A 449 -23.28 -14.47 -19.06
N PHE A 450 -22.35 -15.06 -18.31
CA PHE A 450 -21.69 -16.31 -18.71
C PHE A 450 -22.66 -17.48 -18.63
N THR A 451 -22.51 -18.46 -19.52
CA THR A 451 -23.33 -19.68 -19.56
C THR A 451 -22.45 -20.89 -19.25
N VAL A 452 -22.91 -21.85 -18.44
CA VAL A 452 -22.14 -23.06 -18.14
C VAL A 452 -22.32 -24.08 -19.27
N GLY A 453 -21.22 -24.54 -19.84
CA GLY A 453 -21.16 -25.55 -20.91
C GLY A 453 -20.92 -26.96 -20.39
N GLN A 454 -20.06 -27.11 -19.38
CA GLN A 454 -19.92 -28.34 -18.62
C GLN A 454 -19.44 -28.04 -17.19
N GLU A 455 -19.77 -28.90 -16.24
CA GLU A 455 -19.33 -28.78 -14.84
C GLU A 455 -19.33 -30.14 -14.17
N GLY A 456 -18.59 -30.26 -13.07
CA GLY A 456 -18.52 -31.48 -12.29
C GLY A 456 -17.59 -31.35 -11.10
N ARG A 457 -17.19 -32.47 -10.52
CA ARG A 457 -16.24 -32.53 -9.41
C ARG A 457 -15.14 -33.54 -9.67
N ILE A 458 -13.90 -33.18 -9.37
CA ILE A 458 -12.76 -34.11 -9.37
C ILE A 458 -12.11 -34.02 -8.01
N GLY A 459 -12.15 -35.13 -7.26
CA GLY A 459 -11.49 -35.23 -5.96
C GLY A 459 -12.34 -34.81 -4.75
N GLY A 460 -13.65 -35.08 -4.77
CA GLY A 460 -14.52 -34.90 -3.61
C GLY A 460 -15.37 -33.62 -3.64
N GLU A 461 -15.90 -33.21 -2.48
CA GLU A 461 -16.83 -32.06 -2.37
C GLU A 461 -16.17 -30.72 -2.71
N ASP A 462 -14.87 -30.57 -2.42
CA ASP A 462 -14.09 -29.35 -2.68
C ASP A 462 -13.43 -29.34 -4.07
N GLY A 463 -13.71 -30.34 -4.90
CA GLY A 463 -13.11 -30.54 -6.22
C GLY A 463 -13.88 -29.94 -7.40
N ARG A 464 -14.76 -28.98 -7.14
CA ARG A 464 -15.71 -28.43 -8.14
C ARG A 464 -15.00 -27.68 -9.26
N PHE A 465 -15.54 -27.79 -10.47
CA PHE A 465 -15.12 -27.00 -11.62
C PHE A 465 -16.31 -26.70 -12.54
N ALA A 466 -16.25 -25.58 -13.26
CA ALA A 466 -17.20 -25.23 -14.30
C ALA A 466 -16.51 -24.55 -15.49
N TYR A 467 -16.96 -24.92 -16.69
CA TYR A 467 -16.51 -24.39 -17.97
C TYR A 467 -17.60 -23.46 -18.48
N LEU A 468 -17.25 -22.20 -18.66
CA LEU A 468 -18.15 -21.14 -19.10
C LEU A 468 -18.07 -21.02 -20.62
N GLU A 469 -19.18 -21.28 -21.32
CA GLU A 469 -19.31 -21.10 -22.78
C GLU A 469 -19.11 -19.61 -23.11
N THR A 470 -17.94 -19.30 -23.65
CA THR A 470 -17.64 -17.98 -24.19
C THR A 470 -16.67 -18.15 -25.34
N GLU A 471 -16.99 -17.57 -26.49
CA GLU A 471 -16.02 -17.35 -27.58
C GLU A 471 -15.48 -15.90 -27.54
N HIS A 472 -15.70 -15.17 -26.45
CA HIS A 472 -15.30 -13.76 -26.31
C HIS A 472 -13.80 -13.59 -25.98
N HIS A 473 -13.15 -14.65 -25.47
CA HIS A 473 -11.73 -14.77 -25.16
C HIS A 473 -11.07 -15.61 -26.27
N PRO A 474 -9.88 -15.27 -26.83
CA PRO A 474 -9.29 -15.72 -28.12
C PRO A 474 -9.65 -17.13 -28.66
N GLY A 475 -10.92 -17.38 -28.98
CA GLY A 475 -11.45 -18.70 -29.32
C GLY A 475 -11.35 -19.78 -28.23
N THR A 476 -11.25 -19.43 -26.94
CA THR A 476 -11.06 -20.38 -25.82
C THR A 476 -12.12 -20.22 -24.73
N VAL A 477 -12.43 -21.33 -24.06
CA VAL A 477 -13.40 -21.42 -22.95
C VAL A 477 -12.74 -20.95 -21.65
N ILE A 478 -13.53 -20.45 -20.70
CA ILE A 478 -13.02 -20.13 -19.36
C ILE A 478 -13.37 -21.27 -18.42
N GLU A 479 -12.40 -21.79 -17.68
CA GLU A 479 -12.65 -22.68 -16.54
C GLU A 479 -12.49 -21.92 -15.23
N ILE A 480 -13.41 -22.16 -14.30
CA ILE A 480 -13.23 -21.85 -12.88
C ILE A 480 -13.14 -23.15 -12.11
N SER A 481 -12.11 -23.29 -11.27
CA SER A 481 -11.92 -24.47 -10.42
C SER A 481 -11.80 -24.05 -8.97
N ASP A 482 -12.49 -24.79 -8.11
CA ASP A 482 -12.27 -24.78 -6.67
C ASP A 482 -10.88 -25.38 -6.38
N VAL A 483 -10.15 -24.77 -5.45
CA VAL A 483 -8.85 -25.25 -4.95
C VAL A 483 -8.87 -25.43 -3.44
N GLY A 484 -10.06 -25.52 -2.84
CA GLY A 484 -10.23 -25.93 -1.45
C GLY A 484 -9.67 -27.34 -1.17
N GLY A 485 -9.40 -27.59 0.11
CA GLY A 485 -9.00 -28.92 0.59
C GLY A 485 -7.64 -29.41 0.10
N THR A 486 -7.58 -30.68 -0.31
CA THR A 486 -6.34 -31.40 -0.66
C THR A 486 -5.83 -31.12 -2.07
N LYS A 487 -6.67 -30.54 -2.95
CA LYS A 487 -6.33 -30.24 -4.35
C LYS A 487 -5.19 -29.22 -4.46
N ARG A 488 -5.22 -28.18 -3.62
CA ARG A 488 -4.12 -27.18 -3.52
C ARG A 488 -2.79 -27.83 -3.17
N PHE A 489 -2.79 -28.74 -2.20
CA PHE A 489 -1.59 -29.43 -1.74
C PHE A 489 -0.93 -30.23 -2.88
N VAL A 490 -1.74 -30.96 -3.66
CA VAL A 490 -1.27 -31.72 -4.82
C VAL A 490 -0.68 -30.81 -5.90
N PHE A 491 -1.34 -29.70 -6.22
CA PHE A 491 -0.85 -28.75 -7.22
C PHE A 491 0.43 -28.03 -6.79
N ASP A 492 0.59 -27.73 -5.49
CA ASP A 492 1.82 -27.17 -4.93
C ASP A 492 3.00 -28.16 -5.03
N ILE A 493 2.74 -29.46 -4.82
CA ILE A 493 3.73 -30.52 -5.06
C ILE A 493 4.17 -30.55 -6.53
N ILE A 494 3.21 -30.58 -7.46
CA ILE A 494 3.50 -30.61 -8.91
C ILE A 494 4.33 -29.39 -9.32
N ARG A 495 3.94 -28.20 -8.86
CA ARG A 495 4.68 -26.95 -9.10
C ARG A 495 6.11 -27.03 -8.56
N THR A 496 6.28 -27.56 -7.36
CA THR A 496 7.59 -27.71 -6.72
C THR A 496 8.47 -28.69 -7.49
N ALA A 497 7.90 -29.80 -7.98
CA ALA A 497 8.60 -30.77 -8.80
C ALA A 497 9.08 -30.17 -10.13
N SER A 498 8.25 -29.34 -10.79
CA SER A 498 8.63 -28.68 -12.05
C SER A 498 9.69 -27.59 -11.88
N ALA A 499 9.70 -26.86 -10.76
CA ALA A 499 10.58 -25.70 -10.57
C ALA A 499 12.08 -26.03 -10.66
N ASN A 500 12.48 -27.24 -10.28
CA ASN A 500 13.87 -27.69 -10.27
C ASN A 500 14.08 -28.99 -11.06
N TRP A 501 13.18 -29.29 -11.99
CA TRP A 501 13.25 -30.53 -12.76
C TRP A 501 14.51 -30.59 -13.63
N ASP A 502 15.26 -31.69 -13.53
CA ASP A 502 16.55 -31.87 -14.19
C ASP A 502 16.48 -32.68 -15.51
N GLY A 503 15.26 -33.00 -15.96
CA GLY A 503 15.02 -33.83 -17.14
C GLY A 503 14.85 -35.32 -16.83
N THR A 504 15.07 -35.77 -15.60
CA THR A 504 14.92 -37.19 -15.23
C THR A 504 13.46 -37.57 -14.95
N ARG A 505 13.04 -38.79 -15.29
CA ARG A 505 11.66 -39.29 -15.08
C ARG A 505 10.59 -38.32 -15.64
N PRO A 506 10.62 -38.05 -16.97
CA PRO A 506 9.83 -36.99 -17.60
C PRO A 506 8.32 -37.20 -17.56
N ILE A 507 7.86 -38.44 -17.45
CA ILE A 507 6.44 -38.80 -17.39
C ILE A 507 6.28 -39.82 -16.28
N GLN A 508 5.31 -39.59 -15.40
CA GLN A 508 5.01 -40.38 -14.22
C GLN A 508 3.50 -40.67 -14.22
N GLU A 509 3.13 -41.94 -14.30
CA GLU A 509 1.72 -42.33 -14.12
C GLU A 509 1.37 -42.28 -12.63
N ILE A 510 0.26 -41.62 -12.30
CA ILE A 510 -0.19 -41.43 -10.93
C ILE A 510 -1.67 -41.81 -10.78
N ASP A 511 -2.04 -42.27 -9.60
CA ASP A 511 -3.42 -42.68 -9.32
C ASP A 511 -4.37 -41.46 -9.38
N PRO A 512 -5.46 -41.51 -10.18
CA PRO A 512 -6.47 -40.45 -10.23
C PRO A 512 -7.04 -40.04 -8.87
N ARG A 513 -7.07 -40.95 -7.88
CA ARG A 513 -7.52 -40.69 -6.51
C ARG A 513 -6.66 -39.68 -5.76
N LEU A 514 -5.44 -39.42 -6.25
CA LEU A 514 -4.58 -38.37 -5.71
C LEU A 514 -5.29 -37.01 -5.71
N ILE A 515 -5.99 -36.65 -6.77
CA ILE A 515 -6.64 -35.34 -6.88
C ILE A 515 -7.68 -35.16 -5.76
N GLY A 516 -8.25 -36.27 -5.26
CA GLY A 516 -9.14 -36.31 -4.10
C GLY A 516 -8.47 -36.39 -2.74
N GLY A 517 -7.14 -36.28 -2.67
CA GLY A 517 -6.40 -36.28 -1.41
C GLY A 517 -6.33 -37.63 -0.70
N ASP A 518 -6.43 -38.74 -1.44
CA ASP A 518 -6.25 -40.08 -0.86
C ASP A 518 -4.85 -40.20 -0.22
N PRO A 519 -4.74 -40.50 1.09
CA PRO A 519 -3.45 -40.54 1.77
C PRO A 519 -2.48 -41.60 1.22
N ALA A 520 -2.99 -42.71 0.68
CA ALA A 520 -2.15 -43.75 0.08
C ALA A 520 -1.58 -43.31 -1.27
N ALA A 521 -2.40 -42.68 -2.11
CA ALA A 521 -1.95 -42.07 -3.36
C ALA A 521 -0.97 -40.91 -3.12
N THR A 522 -1.18 -40.14 -2.04
CA THR A 522 -0.27 -39.07 -1.63
C THR A 522 1.12 -39.61 -1.24
N ALA A 523 1.16 -40.72 -0.50
CA ALA A 523 2.42 -41.37 -0.12
C ALA A 523 3.19 -41.91 -1.32
N GLU A 524 2.50 -42.48 -2.30
CA GLU A 524 3.08 -42.99 -3.55
C GLU A 524 3.77 -41.89 -4.36
N ILE A 525 3.20 -40.68 -4.40
CA ILE A 525 3.83 -39.54 -5.08
C ILE A 525 5.03 -38.98 -4.33
N MET A 526 4.96 -38.90 -3.01
CA MET A 526 6.14 -38.49 -2.22
C MET A 526 7.30 -39.46 -2.46
N GLU A 527 7.02 -40.77 -2.53
CA GLU A 527 8.03 -41.77 -2.89
C GLU A 527 8.52 -41.62 -4.35
N ALA A 528 7.62 -41.32 -5.29
CA ALA A 528 7.99 -41.11 -6.70
C ALA A 528 8.82 -39.84 -6.89
N LEU A 529 8.64 -38.81 -6.08
CA LEU A 529 9.36 -37.54 -6.20
C LEU A 529 10.73 -37.56 -5.51
N GLY A 530 10.96 -38.46 -4.55
CA GLY A 530 12.20 -38.58 -3.79
C GLY A 530 12.20 -37.67 -2.58
#